data_AF-A0A0P4WVX2-F1
#
_entry.id   AF-A0A0P4WVX2-F1
#
_cell.length_a   1.000
_cell.length_b   1.000
_cell.length_c   1.000
_cell.angle_alpha   90.00
_cell.angle_beta   90.00
_cell.angle_gamma   90.00
#
_symmetry.space_group_name_H-M   'P 1'
#
loop_
_entity.id
_entity.type
_entity.pdbx_description
1 polymer ?
#
loop_
_entity_poly.entity_id
_entity_poly.type
_entity_poly.pdbx_seq_one_letter_code
_entity_poly.pdbx_strand_id
1 'polypeptide(L)'
;MVLIFRSPSPQLAVRRAWAEERDRLSSGLPGTVEWSSSETEELLSRGSVSSYTARYLHPPETYPALLDDPTNVRFFKDTKRTRRNSKTRRRSHRCRKWWRGLC
;
A
#
# COMPACT_ATOMS: atom_id res chain seq x y z
N MET A 1 33.62 -17.39 -18.90
CA MET A 1 33.21 -16.36 -17.93
C MET A 1 31.80 -15.93 -18.29
N VAL A 2 30.80 -16.52 -17.63
CA VAL A 2 29.41 -16.09 -17.81
C VAL A 2 29.29 -14.77 -17.05
N LEU A 3 29.41 -13.65 -17.76
CA LEU A 3 28.98 -12.37 -17.24
C LEU A 3 27.46 -12.47 -17.10
N ILE A 4 26.99 -12.96 -15.95
CA ILE A 4 25.62 -12.75 -15.52
C ILE A 4 25.53 -11.25 -15.29
N PHE A 5 25.28 -10.49 -16.36
CA PHE A 5 24.80 -9.12 -16.28
C PHE A 5 23.52 -9.21 -15.48
N ARG A 6 23.67 -9.07 -14.16
CA ARG A 6 22.57 -8.97 -13.22
C ARG A 6 22.01 -7.57 -13.45
N SER A 7 21.30 -7.43 -14.57
CA SER A 7 20.64 -6.19 -14.94
C SER A 7 19.85 -5.73 -13.73
N PRO A 8 20.01 -4.46 -13.31
CA PRO A 8 19.33 -3.96 -12.14
C PRO A 8 17.83 -4.10 -12.38
N SER A 9 17.25 -5.09 -11.70
CA SER A 9 15.85 -5.44 -11.89
C SER A 9 15.06 -4.57 -10.93
N PRO A 10 14.12 -3.74 -11.39
CA PRO A 10 13.32 -2.88 -10.50
C PRO A 10 12.62 -3.71 -9.40
N GLN A 11 12.25 -4.95 -9.73
CA GLN A 11 11.66 -5.91 -8.80
C GLN A 11 12.52 -6.22 -7.57
N LEU A 12 13.84 -6.06 -7.63
CA LEU A 12 14.74 -6.31 -6.50
C LEU A 12 14.58 -5.24 -5.41
N ALA A 13 14.45 -3.96 -5.76
CA ALA A 13 14.14 -2.89 -4.80
C ALA A 13 12.85 -3.18 -4.03
N VAL A 14 11.78 -3.59 -4.72
CA VAL A 14 10.49 -3.90 -4.05
C VAL A 14 10.63 -5.06 -3.08
N ARG A 15 11.35 -6.12 -3.49
CA ARG A 15 11.61 -7.27 -2.62
C ARG A 15 12.44 -6.89 -1.39
N ARG A 16 13.47 -6.06 -1.58
CA ARG A 16 14.30 -5.56 -0.47
C ARG A 16 13.51 -4.65 0.46
N ALA A 17 12.71 -3.75 -0.08
CA ALA A 17 11.86 -2.85 0.72
C ALA A 17 10.90 -3.64 1.62
N TRP A 18 10.24 -4.66 1.08
CA TRP A 18 9.39 -5.54 1.90
C TRP A 18 10.18 -6.32 2.96
N ALA A 19 11.36 -6.81 2.62
CA ALA A 19 12.20 -7.56 3.55
C ALA A 19 12.71 -6.69 4.71
N GLU A 20 13.13 -5.46 4.42
CA GLU A 20 13.57 -4.51 5.45
C GLU A 20 12.41 -4.07 6.34
N GLU A 21 11.23 -3.80 5.76
CA GLU A 21 10.04 -3.45 6.55
C GLU A 21 9.65 -4.59 7.50
N ARG A 22 9.72 -5.84 7.02
CA ARG A 22 9.50 -7.02 7.85
C ARG A 22 10.52 -7.14 8.98
N ASP A 23 11.80 -6.88 8.68
CA ASP A 23 12.89 -6.93 9.66
C ASP A 23 12.72 -5.86 10.75
N ARG A 24 12.31 -4.65 10.37
CA ARG A 24 11.98 -3.57 11.32
C ARG A 24 10.84 -3.97 12.25
N LEU A 25 9.75 -4.50 11.69
CA LEU A 25 8.62 -4.97 12.51
C LEU A 25 9.03 -6.14 13.41
N SER A 26 9.85 -7.07 12.91
CA SER A 26 10.38 -8.17 13.72
C SER A 26 11.28 -7.68 14.86
N SER A 27 11.99 -6.58 14.65
CA SER A 27 12.84 -5.92 15.65
C SER A 27 12.07 -5.03 16.62
N GLY A 28 10.75 -4.88 16.44
CA GLY A 28 9.90 -3.99 17.23
C GLY A 28 10.13 -2.50 16.94
N LEU A 29 10.78 -2.17 15.83
CA LEU A 29 10.98 -0.80 15.38
C LEU A 29 9.74 -0.32 14.60
N PRO A 30 9.37 0.97 14.72
CA PRO A 30 8.32 1.54 13.91
C PRO A 30 8.72 1.49 12.43
N GLY A 31 7.81 0.97 11.62
CA GLY A 31 7.94 0.92 10.17
C GLY A 31 7.93 2.30 9.52
N THR A 32 8.19 2.35 8.21
CA THR A 32 8.01 3.60 7.44
C THR A 32 6.53 3.99 7.32
N VAL A 33 5.64 3.01 7.49
CA VAL A 33 4.19 3.21 7.54
C VAL A 33 3.66 2.69 8.87
N GLU A 34 2.61 3.33 9.38
CA GLU A 34 1.86 2.78 10.52
C GLU A 34 1.09 1.54 10.06
N TRP A 35 1.65 0.37 10.37
CA TRP A 35 1.02 -0.92 10.14
C TRP A 35 0.08 -1.25 11.30
N SER A 36 -1.15 -1.63 10.98
CA SER A 36 -2.05 -2.21 12.00
C SER A 36 -1.63 -3.62 12.37
N SER A 37 -2.06 -4.12 13.53
CA SER A 37 -1.72 -5.47 14.01
C SER A 37 -2.00 -6.54 12.95
N SER A 38 -3.14 -6.47 12.26
CA SER A 38 -3.49 -7.43 11.21
C SER A 38 -2.60 -7.32 9.96
N GLU A 39 -2.19 -6.11 9.59
CA GLU A 39 -1.31 -5.87 8.45
C GLU A 39 0.13 -6.31 8.76
N THR A 40 0.58 -6.12 10.00
CA THR A 40 1.87 -6.62 10.51
C THR A 40 1.94 -8.13 10.47
N GLU A 41 0.90 -8.84 10.94
CA GLU A 41 0.83 -10.30 10.85
C GLU A 41 0.86 -10.79 9.39
N GLU A 42 0.12 -10.13 8.49
CA GLU A 42 0.17 -10.44 7.06
C GLU A 42 1.58 -10.21 6.48
N LEU A 43 2.26 -9.14 6.89
CA LEU A 43 3.62 -8.85 6.45
C LEU A 43 4.63 -9.89 6.96
N LEU A 44 4.53 -10.29 8.22
CA LEU A 44 5.42 -11.31 8.81
C LEU A 44 5.16 -12.70 8.20
N SER A 45 3.90 -13.05 7.94
CA SER A 45 3.49 -14.35 7.40
C SER A 45 3.74 -14.49 5.90
N ARG A 46 3.26 -13.55 5.08
CA ARG A 46 3.37 -13.59 3.61
C ARG A 46 4.58 -12.85 3.06
N GLY A 47 5.20 -11.94 3.82
CA GLY A 47 6.27 -11.06 3.33
C GLY A 47 5.77 -9.89 2.48
N SER A 48 4.46 -9.66 2.40
CA SER A 48 3.87 -8.50 1.72
C SER A 48 2.43 -8.29 2.19
N VAL A 49 1.94 -7.05 2.15
CA VAL A 49 0.56 -6.72 2.54
C VAL A 49 -0.29 -6.45 1.31
N SER A 50 -1.34 -7.25 1.11
CA SER A 50 -2.20 -7.16 -0.09
C SER A 50 -3.03 -5.87 -0.18
N SER A 51 -3.26 -5.19 0.94
CA SER A 51 -3.93 -3.88 0.99
C SER A 51 -3.00 -2.71 0.61
N TYR A 52 -1.70 -2.95 0.45
CA TYR A 52 -0.70 -1.95 0.09
C TYR A 52 -0.06 -2.26 -1.27
N THR A 53 0.15 -1.20 -2.06
CA THR A 53 0.88 -1.26 -3.32
C THR A 53 2.21 -0.53 -3.14
N ALA A 54 3.30 -1.23 -3.44
CA ALA A 54 4.63 -0.64 -3.51
C ALA A 54 4.78 0.15 -4.83
N ARG A 55 5.13 1.43 -4.74
CA ARG A 55 5.47 2.28 -5.90
C ARG A 55 6.84 2.90 -5.71
N TYR A 56 7.58 3.03 -6.80
CA TYR A 56 8.83 3.77 -6.81
C TYR A 56 8.57 5.27 -6.67
N LEU A 57 9.39 5.92 -5.84
CA LEU A 57 9.44 7.37 -5.71
C LEU A 57 10.15 7.96 -6.94
N HIS A 58 11.33 7.43 -7.26
CA HIS A 58 12.12 7.82 -8.42
C HIS A 58 12.01 6.79 -9.54
N PRO A 59 11.78 7.22 -10.79
CA PRO A 59 11.69 6.32 -11.92
C PRO A 59 12.98 5.49 -12.08
N PRO A 60 12.85 4.18 -12.32
CA PRO A 60 14.00 3.29 -12.49
C PRO A 60 14.85 3.64 -13.71
N GLU A 61 14.24 4.25 -14.73
CA GLU A 61 14.88 4.63 -15.99
C GLU A 61 15.84 5.81 -15.81
N THR A 62 15.54 6.70 -14.86
CA THR A 62 16.34 7.91 -14.63
C THR A 62 17.43 7.67 -13.58
N TYR A 63 17.18 6.78 -12.62
CA TYR A 63 18.11 6.52 -11.50
C TYR A 63 18.33 5.02 -11.29
N PRO A 64 19.15 4.37 -12.14
CA PRO A 64 19.40 2.93 -12.03
C PRO A 64 20.17 2.57 -10.75
N ALA A 65 20.94 3.50 -10.17
CA ALA A 65 21.64 3.27 -8.90
C ALA A 65 20.67 3.10 -7.71
N LEU A 66 19.47 3.70 -7.77
CA LEU A 66 18.45 3.62 -6.72
C LEU A 66 17.53 2.38 -6.88
N LEU A 67 17.86 1.47 -7.80
CA LEU A 67 17.06 0.25 -8.06
C LEU A 67 17.29 -0.86 -7.05
N ASP A 68 18.37 -0.78 -6.28
CA ASP A 68 18.68 -1.72 -5.20
C ASP A 68 18.33 -1.13 -3.83
N ASP A 69 18.03 0.16 -3.78
CA ASP A 69 17.74 0.89 -2.56
C ASP A 69 16.27 0.74 -2.12
N PRO A 70 16.02 0.17 -0.93
CA PRO A 70 14.68 -0.01 -0.39
C PRO A 70 13.99 1.33 -0.07
N THR A 71 14.77 2.39 0.16
CA THR A 71 14.28 3.76 0.42
C THR A 71 13.58 4.40 -0.78
N ASN A 72 13.82 3.89 -2.00
CA ASN A 72 13.18 4.36 -3.21
C ASN A 72 11.75 3.78 -3.38
N VAL A 73 11.33 2.86 -2.53
CA VAL A 73 10.01 2.25 -2.58
C VAL A 73 9.13 2.82 -1.48
N ARG A 74 7.95 3.33 -1.85
CA ARG A 74 6.91 3.74 -0.89
C ARG A 74 5.69 2.85 -0.98
N PHE A 75 5.11 2.55 0.17
CA PHE A 75 3.88 1.79 0.29
C PHE A 75 2.67 2.71 0.28
N PHE A 76 1.73 2.46 -0.63
CA PHE A 76 0.47 3.20 -0.73
C PHE A 76 -0.70 2.26 -0.42
N LYS A 77 -1.58 2.65 0.51
CA LYS A 77 -2.79 1.89 0.84
C LYS A 77 -3.80 1.99 -0.31
N ASP A 78 -4.26 0.85 -0.83
CA ASP A 78 -5.27 0.83 -1.89
C ASP A 78 -6.64 1.24 -1.35
N THR A 79 -7.01 2.52 -1.57
CA THR A 79 -8.30 3.08 -1.13
C THR A 79 -9.47 2.68 -2.02
N LYS A 80 -9.22 1.97 -3.15
CA LYS A 80 -10.28 1.60 -4.10
C LYS A 80 -11.22 0.53 -3.53
N ARG A 81 -10.76 -0.34 -2.64
CA ARG A 81 -11.65 -1.28 -1.91
C ARG A 81 -12.64 -0.58 -0.97
N THR A 82 -12.27 0.54 -0.36
CA THR A 82 -13.10 1.23 0.64
C THR A 82 -14.26 2.04 0.04
N ARG A 83 -14.14 2.48 -1.23
CA ARG A 83 -15.16 3.31 -1.90
C ARG A 83 -16.43 2.55 -2.33
N ARG A 84 -16.44 1.21 -2.30
CA ARG A 84 -17.63 0.43 -2.72
C ARG A 84 -18.73 0.33 -1.68
N ASN A 85 -18.50 0.72 -0.42
CA ASN A 85 -19.50 0.57 0.65
C ASN A 85 -20.17 1.89 1.11
N SER A 86 -19.83 3.04 0.51
CA SER A 86 -20.30 4.35 1.00
C SER A 86 -21.36 5.05 0.13
N LYS A 87 -21.76 4.46 -1.01
CA LYS A 87 -22.79 5.06 -1.89
C LYS A 87 -24.20 4.48 -1.74
N THR A 88 -24.41 3.43 -0.95
CA THR A 88 -25.73 2.75 -0.82
C THR A 88 -26.56 3.15 0.40
N ARG A 89 -26.08 4.02 1.31
CA ARG A 89 -26.84 4.48 2.50
C ARG A 89 -27.41 5.90 2.43
N ARG A 90 -27.50 6.53 1.25
CA ARG A 90 -28.15 7.85 1.09
C ARG A 90 -29.45 7.81 0.28
N ARG A 91 -30.31 6.80 0.52
CA ARG A 91 -31.70 6.79 0.04
C ARG A 91 -32.72 6.51 1.14
N SER A 92 -32.46 6.94 2.36
CA SER A 92 -33.49 6.94 3.40
C SER A 92 -33.50 8.27 4.16
N HIS A 93 -34.71 8.78 4.40
CA HIS A 93 -35.05 9.96 5.20
C HIS A 93 -34.79 11.36 4.61
N ARG A 94 -35.43 11.68 3.48
CA ARG A 94 -35.94 13.05 3.32
C ARG A 94 -37.39 13.03 2.86
N CYS A 95 -38.26 12.74 3.82
CA CYS A 95 -39.58 13.35 3.89
C CYS A 95 -39.40 14.86 3.67
N ARG A 96 -39.76 15.34 2.47
CA ARG A 96 -40.05 16.75 2.25
C ARG A 96 -41.57 16.85 2.25
N LYS A 97 -42.17 17.00 3.44
CA LYS A 97 -43.48 17.65 3.56
C LYS A 97 -43.36 19.11 3.11
N TRP A 98 -44.50 19.81 3.08
CA TRP A 98 -44.76 21.16 2.56
C TRP A 98 -45.01 21.11 1.04
N TRP A 99 -46.26 21.01 0.55
CA TRP A 99 -47.37 21.96 0.75
C TRP A 99 -48.78 21.32 0.70
N ARG A 100 -49.70 21.95 1.46
CA ARG A 100 -51.18 21.83 1.50
C ARG A 100 -51.79 20.60 2.20
N GLY A 101 -52.17 20.84 3.46
CA GLY A 101 -53.52 20.56 4.00
C GLY A 101 -53.94 19.10 4.18
N LEU A 102 -54.63 18.85 5.29
CA LEU A 102 -55.21 17.58 5.76
C LEU A 102 -54.22 16.69 6.53
N CYS A 103 -54.25 16.88 7.85
CA CYS A 103 -54.17 15.75 8.79
C CYS A 103 -55.56 15.14 8.91
#